data_AF-A0A1Q9SNI8-F1
#
_entry.id   AF-A0A1Q9SNI8-F1
#
_cell.length_a   1.000
_cell.length_b   1.000
_cell.length_c   1.000
_cell.angle_alpha   90.00
_cell.angle_beta   90.00
_cell.angle_gamma   90.00
#
_symmetry.space_group_name_H-M   'P 1'
#
loop_
_entity.id
_entity.type
_entity.pdbx_description
1 polymer ?
#
loop_
_entity_poly.entity_id
_entity_poly.type
_entity_poly.pdbx_seq_one_letter_code
_entity_poly.pdbx_strand_id
1 'polypeptide(L)'
;MSNIGRLLDIESIRLDESVDDWRAAITCAGGLLERQGAISDEYTRAMIAGVEENGPYIVVAPGFAFAHARPSEAVHRTAMSWVRLAHPVEFGHASNDPVTLVVALSAKDQKEHLQAMRQLATLLASPGTRTTLDRAATPEEVLALLTEDAPASRPGAAATGSASSSTAEAAPAAPAEPAPAVTEAATEPATEPATESRNKILTVCGNGLGTSLFLKNTLEQVLDRWGWSPYLTVEATDTISARGKAKEADVILTSGEIARALGDVGVPVKVIENFTSTTELDAAMRELYDV
;
A
#
# COMPACT_ATOMS: atom_id res chain seq x y z
N MET A 1 10.51 -14.27 -0.17
CA MET A 1 11.84 -13.76 -0.58
C MET A 1 11.76 -12.32 -1.03
N SER A 2 11.59 -11.40 -0.09
CA SER A 2 11.83 -9.98 -0.33
C SER A 2 13.33 -9.77 -0.49
N ASN A 3 13.76 -9.43 -1.70
CA ASN A 3 15.19 -9.24 -2.04
C ASN A 3 15.67 -7.81 -1.76
N ILE A 4 14.93 -7.07 -0.93
CA ILE A 4 15.12 -5.65 -0.67
C ILE A 4 16.42 -5.37 0.09
N GLY A 5 16.83 -6.29 0.98
CA GLY A 5 18.11 -6.20 1.67
C GLY A 5 19.32 -6.14 0.73
N ARG A 6 19.21 -6.57 -0.54
CA ARG A 6 20.31 -6.42 -1.52
C ARG A 6 20.43 -5.02 -2.11
N LEU A 7 19.38 -4.21 -1.98
CA LEU A 7 19.36 -2.81 -2.43
C LEU A 7 19.80 -1.85 -1.32
N LEU A 8 19.83 -2.34 -0.08
CA LEU A 8 20.27 -1.60 1.10
C LEU A 8 21.68 -2.01 1.48
N ASP A 9 22.51 -1.00 1.72
CA ASP A 9 23.77 -1.15 2.42
C ASP A 9 23.57 -0.52 3.81
N ILE A 10 24.28 -1.06 4.81
CA ILE A 10 24.19 -0.60 6.19
C ILE A 10 24.48 0.90 6.32
N GLU A 11 25.37 1.43 5.48
CA GLU A 11 25.69 2.86 5.47
C GLU A 11 24.52 3.73 4.97
N SER A 12 23.54 3.12 4.30
CA SER A 12 22.31 3.75 3.79
C SER A 12 21.13 3.65 4.75
N ILE A 13 21.37 3.21 5.98
CA ILE A 13 20.36 3.15 7.04
C ILE A 13 20.68 4.21 8.10
N ARG A 14 19.70 5.04 8.44
CA ARG A 14 19.73 5.98 9.56
C ARG A 14 18.49 5.76 10.41
N LEU A 15 18.72 5.73 11.72
CA LEU A 15 17.68 5.54 12.71
C LEU A 15 17.62 6.75 13.61
N ASP A 16 16.40 7.16 13.93
CA ASP A 16 16.10 8.25 14.84
C ASP A 16 16.81 9.56 14.43
N GLU A 17 16.76 9.84 13.12
CA GLU A 17 17.34 11.03 12.52
C GLU A 17 16.47 12.25 12.81
N SER A 18 17.08 13.33 13.31
CA SER A 18 16.36 14.59 13.56
C SER A 18 16.44 15.50 12.34
N VAL A 19 15.30 15.85 11.79
CA VAL A 19 15.16 16.74 10.62
C VAL A 19 14.11 17.80 10.91
N ASP A 20 14.26 18.99 10.31
CA ASP A 20 13.37 20.13 10.58
C ASP A 20 12.04 20.04 9.81
N ASP A 21 12.08 19.55 8.57
CA ASP A 21 10.91 19.47 7.69
C ASP A 21 11.01 18.30 6.69
N TRP A 22 9.99 18.14 5.87
CA TRP A 22 9.93 17.07 4.87
C TRP A 22 11.03 17.19 3.81
N ARG A 23 11.50 18.41 3.49
CA ARG A 23 12.60 18.62 2.53
C ARG A 23 13.91 18.12 3.12
N ALA A 24 14.17 18.40 4.40
CA ALA A 24 15.31 17.88 5.13
C ALA A 24 15.25 16.34 5.25
N ALA A 25 14.05 15.77 5.43
CA ALA A 25 13.85 14.32 5.43
C ALA A 25 14.23 13.67 4.08
N ILE A 26 13.74 14.22 2.95
CA ILE A 26 14.09 13.75 1.61
C ILE A 26 15.59 13.98 1.32
N THR A 27 16.14 15.11 1.74
CA THR A 27 17.57 15.44 1.56
C THR A 27 18.45 14.46 2.33
N CYS A 28 18.06 14.07 3.54
CA CYS A 28 18.78 13.06 4.32
C CYS A 28 18.78 11.70 3.60
N ALA A 29 17.61 11.25 3.14
CA ALA A 29 17.48 9.99 2.41
C ALA A 29 18.26 10.00 1.09
N GLY A 30 18.12 11.04 0.28
CA GLY A 30 18.88 11.21 -0.97
C GLY A 30 20.39 11.28 -0.73
N GLY A 31 20.83 12.02 0.30
CA GLY A 31 22.25 12.13 0.65
C GLY A 31 22.91 10.80 1.03
N LEU A 32 22.16 9.81 1.54
CA LEU A 32 22.66 8.46 1.76
C LEU A 32 22.98 7.76 0.43
N LEU A 33 22.07 7.87 -0.55
CA LEU A 33 22.26 7.32 -1.89
C LEU A 33 23.40 8.01 -2.66
N GLU A 34 23.54 9.33 -2.51
CA GLU A 34 24.63 10.12 -3.10
C GLU A 34 26.00 9.69 -2.57
N ARG A 35 26.14 9.52 -1.25
CA ARG A 35 27.40 9.06 -0.63
C ARG A 35 27.83 7.69 -1.14
N GLN A 36 26.87 6.85 -1.52
CA GLN A 36 27.10 5.53 -2.10
C GLN A 36 27.33 5.54 -3.62
N GLY A 37 27.37 6.74 -4.22
CA GLY A 37 27.49 6.94 -5.66
C GLY A 37 26.32 6.38 -6.47
N ALA A 38 25.18 6.08 -5.83
CA ALA A 38 24.02 5.51 -6.51
C ALA A 38 23.28 6.55 -7.36
N ILE A 39 23.32 7.81 -6.93
CA ILE A 39 22.72 8.96 -7.59
C ILE A 39 23.66 10.18 -7.55
N SER A 40 23.38 11.19 -8.37
CA SER A 40 23.87 12.55 -8.17
C SER A 40 22.88 13.38 -7.33
N ASP A 41 23.31 14.58 -6.91
CA ASP A 41 22.49 15.56 -6.17
C ASP A 41 21.23 16.00 -6.93
N GLU A 42 21.28 15.94 -8.26
CA GLU A 42 20.17 16.27 -9.14
C GLU A 42 18.95 15.38 -8.87
N TYR A 43 19.15 14.09 -8.56
CA TYR A 43 18.03 13.19 -8.30
C TYR A 43 17.33 13.54 -6.98
N THR A 44 18.07 13.91 -5.94
CA THR A 44 17.50 14.40 -4.67
C THR A 44 16.70 15.68 -4.89
N ARG A 45 17.24 16.62 -5.68
CA ARG A 45 16.51 17.84 -6.06
C ARG A 45 15.23 17.52 -6.85
N ALA A 46 15.28 16.54 -7.75
CA ALA A 46 14.11 16.10 -8.51
C ALA A 46 13.02 15.49 -7.63
N MET A 47 13.38 14.73 -6.59
CA MET A 47 12.42 14.21 -5.61
C MET A 47 11.70 15.35 -4.86
N ILE A 48 12.46 16.35 -4.41
CA ILE A 48 11.89 17.50 -3.70
C ILE A 48 10.97 18.30 -4.63
N ALA A 49 11.44 18.66 -5.83
CA ALA A 49 10.65 19.39 -6.82
C ALA A 49 9.36 18.66 -7.18
N GLY A 50 9.42 17.33 -7.32
CA GLY A 50 8.24 16.51 -7.58
C GLY A 50 7.15 16.69 -6.51
N VAL A 51 7.53 16.75 -5.23
CA VAL A 51 6.59 16.97 -4.11
C VAL A 51 6.05 18.39 -4.10
N GLU A 52 6.87 19.39 -4.42
CA GLU A 52 6.43 20.79 -4.51
C GLU A 52 5.40 21.00 -5.63
N GLU A 53 5.61 20.32 -6.76
CA GLU A 53 4.75 20.45 -7.95
C GLU A 53 3.46 19.63 -7.85
N ASN A 54 3.54 18.41 -7.32
CA ASN A 54 2.45 17.43 -7.38
C ASN A 54 1.80 17.13 -6.02
N GLY A 55 2.26 17.80 -4.96
CA GLY A 55 1.88 17.47 -3.59
C GLY A 55 2.57 16.19 -3.08
N PRO A 56 2.20 15.70 -1.89
CA PRO A 56 2.91 14.62 -1.19
C PRO A 56 2.60 13.22 -1.76
N TYR A 57 2.70 13.03 -3.08
CA TYR A 57 2.42 11.75 -3.77
C TYR A 57 3.32 10.59 -3.29
N ILE A 58 4.47 10.91 -2.69
CA ILE A 58 5.39 9.93 -2.12
C ILE A 58 4.90 9.37 -0.78
N VAL A 59 3.91 9.99 -0.13
CA VAL A 59 3.34 9.49 1.13
C VAL A 59 2.25 8.47 0.81
N VAL A 60 2.62 7.19 0.82
CA VAL A 60 1.79 6.10 0.28
C VAL A 60 1.08 5.26 1.35
N ALA A 61 1.42 5.45 2.63
CA ALA A 61 0.76 4.79 3.76
C ALA A 61 0.94 5.62 5.05
N PRO A 62 0.11 5.39 6.09
CA PRO A 62 0.25 6.09 7.37
C PRO A 62 1.66 5.98 7.95
N GLY A 63 2.29 7.13 8.22
CA GLY A 63 3.63 7.20 8.78
C GLY A 63 4.76 6.84 7.82
N PHE A 64 4.50 6.76 6.51
CA PHE A 64 5.47 6.24 5.54
C PHE A 64 5.52 7.06 4.24
N ALA A 65 6.73 7.56 3.94
CA ALA A 65 7.05 8.19 2.67
C ALA A 65 8.04 7.33 1.86
N PHE A 66 7.71 7.10 0.60
CA PHE A 66 8.54 6.41 -0.37
C PHE A 66 9.09 7.39 -1.40
N ALA A 67 10.22 8.01 -1.07
CA ALA A 67 10.82 9.08 -1.87
C ALA A 67 11.43 8.53 -3.18
N HIS A 68 10.93 9.00 -4.31
CA HIS A 68 11.43 8.64 -5.64
C HIS A 68 11.09 9.71 -6.66
N ALA A 69 11.86 9.76 -7.74
CA ALA A 69 11.60 10.59 -8.90
C ALA A 69 11.56 9.73 -10.17
N ARG A 70 11.27 10.35 -11.32
CA ARG A 70 11.35 9.65 -12.61
C ARG A 70 12.79 9.18 -12.88
N PRO A 71 12.98 8.03 -13.55
CA PRO A 71 14.30 7.62 -14.01
C PRO A 71 14.97 8.72 -14.84
N SER A 72 16.26 8.94 -14.59
CA SER A 72 17.07 9.96 -15.25
C SER A 72 18.56 9.57 -15.22
N GLU A 73 19.39 10.27 -15.97
CA GLU A 73 20.85 10.09 -15.98
C GLU A 73 21.49 10.35 -14.60
N ALA A 74 20.78 11.04 -13.70
CA ALA A 74 21.19 11.23 -12.32
C ALA A 74 21.20 9.93 -11.50
N VAL A 75 20.68 8.81 -12.02
CA VAL A 75 20.69 7.49 -11.37
C VAL A 75 21.76 6.58 -12.00
N HIS A 76 22.82 6.30 -11.26
CA HIS A 76 23.94 5.47 -11.74
C HIS A 76 23.72 3.97 -11.49
N ARG A 77 22.98 3.62 -10.43
CA ARG A 77 22.57 2.24 -10.10
C ARG A 77 21.34 2.22 -9.20
N THR A 78 20.68 1.07 -9.17
CA THR A 78 19.55 0.84 -8.27
C THR A 78 20.04 0.64 -6.84
N ALA A 79 19.46 1.40 -5.91
CA ALA A 79 19.79 1.36 -4.50
C ALA A 79 18.64 1.95 -3.66
N MET A 80 18.62 1.62 -2.38
CA MET A 80 17.67 2.16 -1.42
C MET A 80 18.39 2.75 -0.21
N SER A 81 17.73 3.74 0.41
CA SER A 81 18.08 4.23 1.73
C SER A 81 16.90 4.12 2.68
N TRP A 82 17.19 4.00 3.97
CA TRP A 82 16.19 3.82 5.01
C TRP A 82 16.42 4.84 6.12
N VAL A 83 15.47 5.74 6.35
CA VAL A 83 15.57 6.79 7.35
C VAL A 83 14.37 6.75 8.27
N ARG A 84 14.55 6.26 9.50
CA ARG A 84 13.58 6.45 10.57
C ARG A 84 13.82 7.81 11.23
N LEU A 85 12.77 8.61 11.37
CA LEU A 85 12.84 9.96 11.93
C LEU A 85 12.71 9.91 13.46
N ALA A 86 13.48 10.74 14.17
CA ALA A 86 13.40 10.89 15.63
C ALA A 86 12.03 11.44 16.07
N HIS A 87 11.46 12.33 15.25
CA HIS A 87 10.18 12.97 15.49
C HIS A 87 9.34 12.88 14.20
N PRO A 88 8.02 12.63 14.29
CA PRO A 88 7.16 12.64 13.12
C PRO A 88 7.19 13.98 12.39
N VAL A 89 7.18 13.95 11.05
CA VAL A 89 7.24 15.14 10.18
C VAL A 89 6.03 15.18 9.27
N GLU A 90 5.39 16.34 9.18
CA GLU A 90 4.24 16.61 8.31
C GLU A 90 4.71 16.83 6.86
N PHE A 91 4.21 16.03 5.91
CA PHE A 91 4.45 16.19 4.48
C PHE A 91 3.29 16.93 3.77
N GLY A 92 2.17 17.16 4.46
CA GLY A 92 0.94 17.75 3.94
C GLY A 92 -0.07 16.74 3.39
N HIS A 93 0.06 15.45 3.71
CA HIS A 93 -0.85 14.40 3.25
C HIS A 93 -2.04 14.23 4.22
N ALA A 94 -3.27 14.35 3.71
CA ALA A 94 -4.48 14.47 4.54
C ALA A 94 -4.73 13.33 5.55
N SER A 95 -4.39 12.09 5.20
CA SER A 95 -4.71 10.89 6.00
C SER A 95 -3.50 10.08 6.49
N ASN A 96 -2.32 10.34 5.93
CA ASN A 96 -1.15 9.48 6.12
C ASN A 96 -0.03 10.16 6.92
N ASP A 97 -0.17 11.47 7.16
CA ASP A 97 0.69 12.19 8.07
C ASP A 97 0.36 11.88 9.54
N PRO A 98 1.33 12.07 10.45
CA PRO A 98 2.71 12.48 10.18
C PRO A 98 3.62 11.30 9.77
N VAL A 99 4.64 11.58 8.95
CA VAL A 99 5.62 10.58 8.48
C VAL A 99 6.68 10.31 9.55
N THR A 100 6.96 9.03 9.79
CA THR A 100 8.04 8.58 10.71
C THR A 100 9.12 7.76 10.03
N LEU A 101 8.84 7.24 8.82
CA LEU A 101 9.80 6.49 8.01
C LEU A 101 9.84 7.05 6.59
N VAL A 102 11.04 7.38 6.12
CA VAL A 102 11.32 7.76 4.74
C VAL A 102 12.25 6.72 4.12
N VAL A 103 11.79 6.08 3.06
CA VAL A 103 12.63 5.18 2.25
C VAL A 103 12.80 5.80 0.88
N ALA A 104 14.05 6.05 0.46
CA ALA A 104 14.31 6.53 -0.89
C ALA A 104 14.71 5.38 -1.80
N LEU A 105 14.29 5.45 -3.06
CA LEU A 105 14.67 4.51 -4.11
C LEU A 105 15.26 5.26 -5.31
N SER A 106 16.49 4.88 -5.67
CA SER A 106 17.01 5.10 -7.02
C SER A 106 16.82 3.82 -7.82
N ALA A 107 16.20 3.91 -8.99
CA ALA A 107 16.00 2.76 -9.87
C ALA A 107 16.52 3.09 -11.26
N LYS A 108 17.37 2.19 -11.79
CA LYS A 108 18.01 2.40 -13.09
C LYS A 108 17.04 2.27 -14.27
N ASP A 109 15.97 1.50 -14.08
CA ASP A 109 14.88 1.38 -15.04
C ASP A 109 13.53 1.18 -14.34
N GLN A 110 12.46 1.24 -15.12
CA GLN A 110 11.09 1.11 -14.66
C GLN A 110 10.79 -0.26 -14.05
N LYS A 111 11.42 -1.33 -14.54
CA LYS A 111 11.18 -2.69 -14.04
C LYS A 111 11.77 -2.87 -12.65
N GLU A 112 13.00 -2.41 -12.44
CA GLU A 112 13.65 -2.43 -11.13
C GLU A 112 12.90 -1.53 -10.14
N HIS A 113 12.38 -0.39 -10.60
CA HIS A 113 11.55 0.50 -9.79
C HIS A 113 10.30 -0.20 -9.25
N LEU A 114 9.53 -0.80 -10.16
CA LEU A 114 8.30 -1.52 -9.85
C LEU A 114 8.55 -2.75 -8.96
N GLN A 115 9.63 -3.48 -9.20
CA GLN A 115 10.00 -4.62 -8.38
C GLN A 115 10.30 -4.20 -6.94
N ALA A 116 11.08 -3.13 -6.77
CA ALA A 116 11.41 -2.55 -5.47
C ALA A 116 10.16 -2.08 -4.72
N MET A 117 9.26 -1.36 -5.39
CA MET A 117 7.99 -0.91 -4.80
C MET A 117 7.14 -2.07 -4.29
N ARG A 118 6.95 -3.11 -5.11
CA ARG A 118 6.15 -4.28 -4.73
C ARG A 118 6.72 -5.00 -3.50
N GLN A 119 8.04 -5.14 -3.46
CA GLN A 119 8.70 -5.79 -2.32
C GLN A 119 8.51 -4.97 -1.04
N LEU A 120 8.61 -3.64 -1.12
CA LEU A 120 8.44 -2.77 0.04
C LEU A 120 7.00 -2.74 0.51
N ALA A 121 6.04 -2.62 -0.41
CA ALA A 121 4.61 -2.67 -0.10
C ALA A 121 4.23 -4.00 0.59
N THR A 122 4.69 -5.13 0.05
CA THR A 122 4.46 -6.46 0.67
C THR A 122 5.04 -6.53 2.08
N LEU A 123 6.24 -5.96 2.27
CA LEU A 123 6.92 -5.94 3.56
C LEU A 123 6.17 -5.10 4.59
N LEU A 124 5.69 -3.92 4.20
CA LEU A 124 4.95 -3.02 5.08
C LEU A 124 3.52 -3.52 5.37
N ALA A 125 2.89 -4.22 4.44
CA ALA A 125 1.58 -4.85 4.65
C ALA A 125 1.64 -6.11 5.54
N SER A 126 2.83 -6.66 5.78
CA SER A 126 2.98 -7.86 6.60
C SER A 126 2.66 -7.56 8.08
N PRO A 127 1.73 -8.31 8.71
CA PRO A 127 1.30 -8.04 10.08
C PRO A 127 2.48 -8.02 11.07
N GLY A 128 2.63 -6.91 11.80
CA GLY A 128 3.68 -6.75 12.82
C GLY A 128 5.09 -6.46 12.28
N THR A 129 5.33 -6.56 10.97
CA THR A 129 6.63 -6.23 10.37
C THR A 129 6.97 -4.75 10.58
N ARG A 130 6.01 -3.86 10.32
CA ARG A 130 6.21 -2.42 10.56
C ARG A 130 6.55 -2.12 12.02
N THR A 131 5.79 -2.69 12.96
CA THR A 131 6.06 -2.55 14.40
C THR A 131 7.45 -3.06 14.79
N THR A 132 7.92 -4.15 14.17
CA THR A 132 9.25 -4.70 14.45
C THR A 132 10.35 -3.77 13.92
N LEU A 133 10.19 -3.24 12.71
CA LEU A 133 11.10 -2.25 12.14
C LEU A 133 11.14 -0.93 12.93
N ASP A 134 9.99 -0.48 13.41
CA ASP A 134 9.88 0.73 14.25
C ASP A 134 10.63 0.57 15.58
N ARG A 135 10.79 -0.67 16.07
CA ARG A 135 11.48 -0.99 17.33
C ARG A 135 12.95 -1.37 17.17
N ALA A 136 13.43 -1.61 15.95
CA ALA A 136 14.81 -1.99 15.69
C ALA A 136 15.76 -0.91 16.24
N ALA A 137 16.73 -1.30 17.05
CA ALA A 137 17.65 -0.38 17.73
C ALA A 137 18.88 -0.06 16.89
N THR A 138 19.21 -0.89 15.90
CA THR A 138 20.43 -0.71 15.09
C THR A 138 20.19 -0.91 13.58
N PRO A 139 21.01 -0.28 12.72
CA PRO A 139 21.00 -0.52 11.28
C PRO A 139 21.12 -1.99 10.88
N GLU A 140 21.91 -2.78 11.61
CA GLU A 140 22.09 -4.22 11.40
C GLU A 140 20.77 -4.98 11.61
N GLU A 141 20.02 -4.65 12.66
CA GLU A 141 18.72 -5.26 12.94
C GLU A 141 17.72 -4.97 11.83
N VAL A 142 17.66 -3.72 11.36
CA VAL A 142 16.83 -3.35 10.21
C VAL A 142 17.24 -4.14 8.97
N LEU A 143 18.53 -4.18 8.65
CA LEU A 143 19.00 -4.91 7.48
C LEU A 143 18.69 -6.41 7.57
N ALA A 144 18.83 -7.01 8.75
CA ALA A 144 18.47 -8.41 8.99
C ALA A 144 16.96 -8.65 8.77
N LEU A 145 16.09 -7.82 9.34
CA LEU A 145 14.62 -7.90 9.17
C LEU A 145 14.18 -7.71 7.71
N LEU A 146 14.95 -6.97 6.92
CA LEU A 146 14.69 -6.72 5.51
C LEU A 146 15.29 -7.79 4.57
N THR A 147 16.13 -8.68 5.11
CA THR A 147 16.83 -9.74 4.37
C THR A 147 16.29 -11.13 4.71
N GLU A 148 15.85 -11.35 5.94
CA GLU A 148 15.16 -12.57 6.37
C GLU A 148 13.65 -12.43 6.12
N ASP A 149 13.01 -13.45 5.54
CA ASP A 149 11.54 -13.53 5.56
C ASP A 149 11.13 -13.59 7.04
N ALA A 150 10.57 -12.50 7.58
CA ALA A 150 10.18 -12.37 8.98
C ALA A 150 9.50 -13.68 9.45
N PRO A 151 10.06 -14.41 10.43
CA PRO A 151 9.45 -15.65 10.87
C PRO A 151 8.08 -15.31 11.45
N ALA A 152 7.05 -15.94 10.91
CA ALA A 152 5.73 -15.98 11.51
C ALA A 152 5.91 -16.26 13.01
N SER A 153 5.58 -15.27 13.84
CA SER A 153 5.63 -15.38 15.29
C SER A 153 4.76 -16.56 15.71
N ARG A 154 5.38 -17.68 16.05
CA ARG A 154 4.74 -18.72 16.86
C ARG A 154 4.84 -18.26 18.32
N PRO A 155 3.73 -18.18 19.07
CA PRO A 155 3.83 -18.07 20.51
C PRO A 155 4.31 -19.41 21.08
N GLY A 156 5.24 -19.34 22.04
CA GLY A 156 5.44 -20.39 23.04
C GLY A 156 6.77 -21.11 22.97
N ALA A 157 7.78 -20.52 23.59
CA ALA A 157 8.91 -21.28 24.12
C ALA A 157 8.58 -21.79 25.53
N ALA A 158 9.20 -22.93 25.83
CA ALA A 158 9.59 -23.42 27.14
C ALA A 158 8.57 -24.21 27.98
N ALA A 159 8.86 -25.51 28.02
CA ALA A 159 8.61 -26.40 29.13
C ALA A 159 9.22 -25.86 30.44
N THR A 160 8.45 -25.94 31.52
CA THR A 160 8.99 -26.04 32.89
C THR A 160 8.18 -27.09 33.64
N GLY A 161 8.86 -28.15 34.05
CA GLY A 161 8.31 -29.15 34.95
C GLY A 161 8.46 -28.77 36.42
N SER A 162 7.41 -29.07 37.18
CA SER A 162 7.41 -29.69 38.52
C SER A 162 7.86 -28.91 39.77
N ALA A 163 6.83 -28.43 40.50
CA ALA A 163 6.39 -28.93 41.83
C ALA A 163 6.77 -28.24 43.16
N SER A 164 5.69 -28.05 43.94
CA SER A 164 5.53 -28.13 45.41
C SER A 164 5.91 -26.89 46.23
N SER A 165 5.20 -26.40 47.26
CA SER A 165 3.92 -26.60 47.99
C SER A 165 3.78 -25.34 48.91
N SER A 166 2.65 -24.79 49.36
CA SER A 166 1.78 -25.27 50.46
C SER A 166 0.86 -24.12 50.96
N THR A 167 -0.45 -24.42 51.17
CA THR A 167 -1.43 -23.93 52.20
C THR A 167 -1.74 -22.42 52.38
N ALA A 168 -2.96 -21.92 52.10
CA ALA A 168 -4.23 -21.87 52.92
C ALA A 168 -4.52 -20.37 53.25
N GLU A 169 -5.73 -19.76 53.29
CA GLU A 169 -7.07 -20.19 53.72
C GLU A 169 -8.16 -19.12 53.33
N ALA A 170 -9.35 -19.62 52.98
CA ALA A 170 -10.76 -19.14 53.10
C ALA A 170 -11.27 -17.70 52.80
N ALA A 171 -12.37 -17.69 52.04
CA ALA A 171 -13.38 -16.63 51.80
C ALA A 171 -14.45 -16.55 52.93
N PRO A 172 -15.49 -15.67 52.90
CA PRO A 172 -16.65 -15.70 51.96
C PRO A 172 -17.16 -14.27 51.61
N ALA A 173 -18.30 -13.94 50.97
CA ALA A 173 -19.24 -14.45 49.96
C ALA A 173 -20.20 -13.27 49.59
N ALA A 174 -20.87 -13.34 48.43
CA ALA A 174 -21.73 -12.32 47.80
C ALA A 174 -23.14 -12.17 48.45
N PRO A 175 -24.14 -11.38 47.93
CA PRO A 175 -24.81 -11.68 46.64
C PRO A 175 -25.46 -10.52 45.81
N ALA A 176 -25.62 -10.82 44.51
CA ALA A 176 -26.80 -10.69 43.62
C ALA A 176 -27.44 -9.34 43.18
N GLU A 177 -27.48 -9.25 41.84
CA GLU A 177 -28.30 -8.50 40.86
C GLU A 177 -29.84 -8.68 40.97
N PRO A 178 -30.72 -7.91 40.26
CA PRO A 178 -30.92 -8.04 38.79
C PRO A 178 -31.38 -6.79 37.99
N ALA A 179 -31.33 -6.94 36.65
CA ALA A 179 -31.75 -6.03 35.56
C ALA A 179 -33.29 -5.86 35.41
N PRO A 180 -33.78 -5.02 34.47
CA PRO A 180 -34.10 -5.53 33.12
C PRO A 180 -33.81 -4.58 31.92
N ALA A 181 -33.91 -5.19 30.73
CA ALA A 181 -33.59 -4.78 29.35
C ALA A 181 -34.49 -3.70 28.71
N VAL A 182 -34.04 -3.06 27.62
CA VAL A 182 -34.59 -3.19 26.23
C VAL A 182 -33.70 -2.56 25.12
N THR A 183 -33.48 -3.33 24.04
CA THR A 183 -33.36 -3.02 22.59
C THR A 183 -32.63 -1.77 22.06
N GLU A 184 -31.66 -1.98 21.15
CA GLU A 184 -31.85 -1.82 19.69
C GLU A 184 -30.68 -2.42 18.91
N ALA A 185 -31.01 -3.20 17.88
CA ALA A 185 -30.08 -3.86 16.98
C ALA A 185 -29.71 -2.90 15.84
N ALA A 186 -28.44 -2.56 15.73
CA ALA A 186 -27.87 -1.94 14.53
C ALA A 186 -27.06 -2.99 13.78
N THR A 187 -27.57 -3.38 12.63
CA THR A 187 -26.96 -4.30 11.68
C THR A 187 -25.68 -3.70 11.11
N GLU A 188 -24.54 -4.28 11.47
CA GLU A 188 -23.26 -4.04 10.80
C GLU A 188 -23.34 -4.58 9.35
N PRO A 189 -22.92 -3.84 8.33
CA PRO A 189 -22.83 -4.39 6.98
C PRO A 189 -21.70 -5.42 6.95
N ALA A 190 -22.05 -6.63 6.58
CA ALA A 190 -21.14 -7.75 6.40
C ALA A 190 -20.04 -7.37 5.41
N THR A 191 -18.79 -7.41 5.87
CA THR A 191 -17.60 -7.40 5.02
C THR A 191 -17.62 -8.68 4.18
N GLU A 192 -17.91 -8.54 2.89
CA GLU A 192 -17.86 -9.66 1.95
C GLU A 192 -16.43 -10.24 1.89
N PRO A 193 -16.29 -11.56 1.77
CA PRO A 193 -14.99 -12.21 1.78
C PRO A 193 -14.16 -11.75 0.59
N ALA A 194 -12.94 -11.27 0.86
CA ALA A 194 -11.96 -10.91 -0.15
C ALA A 194 -11.76 -12.07 -1.12
N THR A 195 -12.35 -11.94 -2.31
CA THR A 195 -12.19 -12.91 -3.38
C THR A 195 -10.76 -12.74 -3.92
N GLU A 196 -10.03 -13.84 -4.16
CA GLU A 196 -8.69 -13.76 -4.75
C GLU A 196 -8.71 -12.89 -6.03
N SER A 197 -7.82 -11.90 -6.07
CA SER A 197 -7.69 -10.98 -7.20
C SER A 197 -7.33 -11.72 -8.47
N ARG A 198 -8.15 -11.56 -9.50
CA ARG A 198 -7.98 -12.07 -10.86
C ARG A 198 -7.21 -11.09 -11.75
N ASN A 199 -6.87 -9.93 -11.19
CA ASN A 199 -6.10 -8.88 -11.84
C ASN A 199 -6.72 -8.44 -13.17
N LYS A 200 -8.05 -8.45 -13.26
CA LYS A 200 -8.79 -8.22 -14.50
C LYS A 200 -10.01 -7.35 -14.27
N ILE A 201 -10.15 -6.30 -15.07
CA ILE A 201 -11.28 -5.36 -15.06
C ILE A 201 -12.00 -5.45 -16.41
N LEU A 202 -13.32 -5.62 -16.37
CA LEU A 202 -14.15 -5.56 -17.56
C LEU A 202 -14.75 -4.17 -17.72
N THR A 203 -14.63 -3.62 -18.92
CA THR A 203 -15.33 -2.38 -19.30
C THR A 203 -16.43 -2.74 -20.29
N VAL A 204 -17.67 -2.34 -20.00
CA VAL A 204 -18.85 -2.73 -20.76
C VAL A 204 -19.66 -1.50 -21.14
N CYS A 205 -20.00 -1.35 -22.42
CA CYS A 205 -20.86 -0.27 -22.91
C CYS A 205 -21.92 -0.78 -23.87
N GLY A 206 -23.07 -0.10 -23.88
CA GLY A 206 -24.34 -0.65 -24.36
C GLY A 206 -24.57 -0.78 -25.85
N ASN A 207 -23.68 -0.27 -26.71
CA ASN A 207 -23.96 -0.16 -28.15
C ASN A 207 -22.78 -0.48 -29.08
N GLY A 208 -21.73 -1.15 -28.59
CA GLY A 208 -20.64 -1.67 -29.43
C GLY A 208 -19.23 -1.43 -28.87
N LEU A 209 -18.21 -1.98 -29.55
CA LEU A 209 -16.81 -1.98 -29.12
C LEU A 209 -16.25 -0.56 -28.93
N GLY A 210 -16.68 0.41 -29.75
CA GLY A 210 -16.13 1.78 -29.76
C GLY A 210 -16.29 2.53 -28.43
N THR A 211 -17.47 2.47 -27.80
CA THR A 211 -17.71 3.15 -26.52
C THR A 211 -17.04 2.44 -25.35
N SER A 212 -16.97 1.10 -25.39
CA SER A 212 -16.22 0.31 -24.40
C SER A 212 -14.72 0.60 -24.46
N LEU A 213 -14.19 0.90 -25.66
CA LEU A 213 -12.80 1.31 -25.83
C LEU A 213 -12.50 2.69 -25.25
N PHE A 214 -13.45 3.63 -25.26
CA PHE A 214 -13.25 4.93 -24.60
C PHE A 214 -13.14 4.79 -23.08
N LEU A 215 -14.01 3.98 -22.48
CA LEU A 215 -13.93 3.69 -21.05
C LEU A 215 -12.64 2.94 -20.71
N LYS A 216 -12.27 1.93 -21.51
CA LYS A 216 -10.98 1.23 -21.38
C LYS A 216 -9.79 2.17 -21.48
N ASN A 217 -9.71 3.01 -22.51
CA ASN A 217 -8.57 3.91 -22.72
C ASN A 217 -8.46 4.97 -21.61
N THR A 218 -9.60 5.44 -21.10
CA THR A 218 -9.62 6.41 -19.98
C THR A 218 -9.23 5.72 -18.69
N LEU A 219 -9.67 4.47 -18.47
CA LEU A 219 -9.24 3.67 -17.33
C LEU A 219 -7.75 3.37 -17.40
N GLU A 220 -7.25 2.96 -18.58
CA GLU A 220 -5.83 2.71 -18.80
C GLU A 220 -4.99 3.96 -18.57
N GLN A 221 -5.48 5.17 -18.90
CA GLN A 221 -4.79 6.42 -18.52
C GLN A 221 -4.73 6.64 -17.01
N VAL A 222 -5.82 6.32 -16.29
CA VAL A 222 -5.85 6.39 -14.82
C VAL A 222 -4.89 5.36 -14.23
N LEU A 223 -4.94 4.13 -14.71
CA LEU A 223 -4.05 3.05 -14.29
C LEU A 223 -2.59 3.34 -14.65
N ASP A 224 -2.31 3.94 -15.81
CA ASP A 224 -0.97 4.37 -16.21
C ASP A 224 -0.45 5.45 -15.27
N ARG A 225 -1.31 6.41 -14.92
CA ARG A 225 -0.99 7.44 -13.93
C ARG A 225 -0.71 6.85 -12.55
N TRP A 226 -1.39 5.77 -12.19
CA TRP A 226 -1.16 5.03 -10.95
C TRP A 226 0.05 4.09 -11.03
N GLY A 227 0.55 3.81 -12.24
CA GLY A 227 1.57 2.78 -12.49
C GLY A 227 1.03 1.34 -12.40
N TRP A 228 -0.30 1.16 -12.47
CA TRP A 228 -1.01 -0.11 -12.26
C TRP A 228 -1.31 -0.89 -13.54
N SER A 229 -1.15 -0.29 -14.72
CA SER A 229 -1.38 -0.95 -16.02
C SER A 229 -0.63 -2.28 -16.22
N PRO A 230 0.58 -2.51 -15.67
CA PRO A 230 1.23 -3.82 -15.75
C PRO A 230 0.59 -4.91 -14.88
N TYR A 231 -0.27 -4.53 -13.92
CA TYR A 231 -0.85 -5.43 -12.93
C TYR A 231 -2.33 -5.70 -13.17
N LEU A 232 -3.01 -4.87 -13.94
CA LEU A 232 -4.42 -5.01 -14.22
C LEU A 232 -4.65 -5.14 -15.71
N THR A 233 -5.28 -6.24 -16.09
CA THR A 233 -5.75 -6.43 -17.46
C THR A 233 -7.10 -5.75 -17.61
N VAL A 234 -7.16 -4.67 -18.41
CA VAL A 234 -8.44 -4.07 -18.78
C VAL A 234 -8.91 -4.68 -20.09
N GLU A 235 -10.06 -5.33 -20.08
CA GLU A 235 -10.69 -5.89 -21.28
C GLU A 235 -12.01 -5.15 -21.58
N ALA A 236 -12.14 -4.66 -22.81
CA ALA A 236 -13.38 -4.09 -23.31
C ALA A 236 -14.25 -5.19 -23.91
N THR A 237 -15.52 -5.26 -23.51
CA THR A 237 -16.46 -6.27 -24.01
C THR A 237 -17.88 -5.73 -24.14
N ASP A 238 -18.76 -6.51 -24.76
CA ASP A 238 -20.18 -6.22 -24.90
C ASP A 238 -20.99 -6.84 -23.75
N THR A 239 -22.22 -6.37 -23.57
CA THR A 239 -23.12 -6.78 -22.48
C THR A 239 -23.42 -8.28 -22.45
N ILE A 240 -23.46 -8.95 -23.60
CA ILE A 240 -23.73 -10.40 -23.70
C ILE A 240 -22.49 -11.17 -23.23
N SER A 241 -21.32 -10.82 -23.77
CA SER A 241 -20.04 -11.43 -23.42
C SER A 241 -19.63 -11.18 -21.97
N ALA A 242 -19.94 -9.99 -21.43
CA ALA A 242 -19.66 -9.61 -20.06
C ALA A 242 -20.28 -10.57 -19.04
N ARG A 243 -21.51 -11.05 -19.27
CA ARG A 243 -22.18 -12.00 -18.37
C ARG A 243 -21.44 -13.34 -18.29
N GLY A 244 -20.86 -13.81 -19.39
CA GLY A 244 -20.08 -15.04 -19.44
C GLY A 244 -18.69 -14.91 -18.82
N LYS A 245 -18.09 -13.70 -18.93
CA LYS A 245 -16.74 -13.40 -18.45
C LYS A 245 -16.68 -12.78 -17.06
N ALA A 246 -17.82 -12.45 -16.45
CA ALA A 246 -17.90 -11.77 -15.16
C ALA A 246 -17.04 -12.43 -14.08
N LYS A 247 -17.07 -13.76 -14.01
CA LYS A 247 -16.28 -14.56 -13.03
C LYS A 247 -14.77 -14.57 -13.29
N GLU A 248 -14.30 -14.01 -14.39
CA GLU A 248 -12.87 -13.82 -14.68
C GLU A 248 -12.36 -12.46 -14.24
N ALA A 249 -13.25 -11.55 -13.81
CA ALA A 249 -12.93 -10.18 -13.45
C ALA A 249 -13.12 -9.94 -11.96
N ASP A 250 -12.38 -8.95 -11.44
CA ASP A 250 -12.55 -8.46 -10.08
C ASP A 250 -13.69 -7.45 -9.99
N VAL A 251 -13.89 -6.69 -11.07
CA VAL A 251 -14.94 -5.66 -11.16
C VAL A 251 -15.33 -5.41 -12.60
N ILE A 252 -16.58 -4.99 -12.79
CA ILE A 252 -17.11 -4.50 -14.06
C ILE A 252 -17.40 -3.00 -13.96
N LEU A 253 -16.82 -2.20 -14.86
CA LEU A 253 -17.14 -0.78 -15.03
C LEU A 253 -18.08 -0.58 -16.21
N THR A 254 -19.19 0.13 -16.01
CA THR A 254 -20.22 0.30 -17.06
C THR A 254 -21.12 1.53 -16.82
N SER A 255 -22.04 1.85 -17.73
CA SER A 255 -23.06 2.88 -17.50
C SER A 255 -24.24 2.35 -16.67
N GLY A 256 -25.02 3.25 -16.10
CA GLY A 256 -26.20 2.88 -15.29
C GLY A 256 -27.25 2.06 -16.05
N GLU A 257 -27.42 2.29 -17.36
CA GLU A 257 -28.33 1.51 -18.20
C GLU A 257 -27.87 0.05 -18.34
N ILE A 258 -26.57 -0.17 -18.47
CA ILE A 258 -25.99 -1.49 -18.69
C ILE A 258 -25.78 -2.25 -17.39
N ALA A 259 -25.49 -1.56 -16.28
CA ALA A 259 -25.53 -2.17 -14.96
C ALA A 259 -26.91 -2.80 -14.67
N ARG A 260 -28.01 -2.10 -15.02
CA ARG A 260 -29.37 -2.65 -14.89
C ARG A 260 -29.63 -3.86 -15.80
N ALA A 261 -29.07 -3.86 -17.00
CA ALA A 261 -29.23 -4.96 -17.96
C ALA A 261 -28.38 -6.20 -17.60
N LEU A 262 -27.19 -5.99 -17.02
CA LEU A 262 -26.33 -7.06 -16.49
C LEU A 262 -27.01 -7.77 -15.32
N GLY A 263 -27.57 -7.01 -14.39
CA GLY A 263 -28.14 -7.54 -13.15
C GLY A 263 -27.05 -8.06 -12.22
N ASP A 264 -27.41 -9.01 -11.35
CA ASP A 264 -26.44 -9.68 -10.49
C ASP A 264 -25.62 -10.72 -11.30
N VAL A 265 -24.32 -10.46 -11.40
CA VAL A 265 -23.35 -11.31 -12.10
C VAL A 265 -22.32 -11.92 -11.15
N GLY A 266 -22.50 -11.76 -9.83
CA GLY A 266 -21.64 -12.34 -8.80
C GLY A 266 -20.26 -11.68 -8.66
N VAL A 267 -20.07 -10.50 -9.26
CA VAL A 267 -18.89 -9.63 -9.10
C VAL A 267 -19.35 -8.18 -8.97
N PRO A 268 -18.59 -7.32 -8.27
CA PRO A 268 -18.89 -5.90 -8.17
C PRO A 268 -19.10 -5.23 -9.53
N VAL A 269 -20.16 -4.44 -9.64
CA VAL A 269 -20.46 -3.62 -10.83
C VAL A 269 -20.49 -2.16 -10.41
N LYS A 270 -19.59 -1.35 -10.97
CA LYS A 270 -19.49 0.09 -10.70
C LYS A 270 -20.00 0.89 -11.89
N VAL A 271 -20.89 1.83 -11.60
CA VAL A 271 -21.46 2.74 -12.59
C VAL A 271 -20.53 3.94 -12.78
N ILE A 272 -20.22 4.25 -14.04
CA ILE A 272 -19.51 5.44 -14.49
C ILE A 272 -20.46 6.23 -15.40
N GLU A 273 -20.67 7.50 -15.09
CA GLU A 273 -21.55 8.41 -15.83
C GLU A 273 -20.79 9.09 -16.99
N ASN A 274 -19.53 9.49 -16.78
CA ASN A 274 -18.68 10.09 -17.81
C ASN A 274 -17.42 9.25 -18.10
N PHE A 275 -17.48 8.45 -19.17
CA PHE A 275 -16.41 7.55 -19.59
C PHE A 275 -15.10 8.24 -20.05
N THR A 276 -15.11 9.56 -20.21
CA THR A 276 -13.91 10.35 -20.57
C THR A 276 -13.33 11.09 -19.36
N SER A 277 -14.01 11.03 -18.21
CA SER A 277 -13.58 11.70 -16.99
C SER A 277 -12.57 10.83 -16.25
N THR A 278 -11.28 11.16 -16.39
CA THR A 278 -10.22 10.52 -15.60
C THR A 278 -10.42 10.72 -14.09
N THR A 279 -11.05 11.83 -13.68
CA THR A 279 -11.32 12.12 -12.25
C THR A 279 -12.39 11.19 -11.67
N GLU A 280 -13.44 10.91 -12.45
CA GLU A 280 -14.50 10.01 -12.02
C GLU A 280 -14.00 8.56 -11.95
N LEU A 281 -13.25 8.12 -12.96
CA LEU A 281 -12.65 6.79 -12.96
C LEU A 281 -11.62 6.63 -11.85
N ASP A 282 -10.82 7.66 -11.56
CA ASP A 282 -9.89 7.67 -10.43
C ASP A 282 -10.62 7.45 -9.11
N ALA A 283 -11.65 8.26 -8.82
CA ALA A 283 -12.45 8.12 -7.61
C ALA A 283 -13.13 6.74 -7.49
N ALA A 284 -13.69 6.24 -8.60
CA ALA A 284 -14.33 4.93 -8.63
C ALA A 284 -13.33 3.80 -8.35
N MET A 285 -12.13 3.87 -8.94
CA MET A 285 -11.07 2.89 -8.72
C MET A 285 -10.53 2.92 -7.29
N ARG A 286 -10.45 4.10 -6.68
CA ARG A 286 -9.99 4.28 -5.30
C ARG A 286 -10.94 3.65 -4.31
N GLU A 287 -12.24 3.82 -4.54
CA GLU A 287 -13.29 3.19 -3.75
C GLU A 287 -13.26 1.66 -3.89
N LEU A 288 -13.00 1.14 -5.09
CA LEU A 288 -13.00 -0.30 -5.37
C LEU A 288 -11.79 -1.04 -4.80
N TYR A 289 -10.63 -0.40 -4.80
CA TYR A 289 -9.37 -1.00 -4.34
C TYR A 289 -8.89 -0.47 -2.98
N ASP A 290 -9.69 0.40 -2.34
CA ASP A 290 -9.42 1.04 -1.04
C ASP A 290 -8.07 1.79 -1.00
N VAL A 291 -7.87 2.71 -1.97
CA VAL A 291 -6.58 3.42 -2.25
C VAL A 291 -6.69 4.94 -2.25
#